data_AF-N4X378-F1
#
_entry.id   AF-N4X378-F1
#
_cell.length_a   1.000
_cell.length_b   1.000
_cell.length_c   1.000
_cell.angle_alpha   90.00
_cell.angle_beta   90.00
_cell.angle_gamma   90.00
#
_symmetry.space_group_name_H-M   'P 1'
#
loop_
_entity.id
_entity.type
_entity.pdbx_description
1 polymer ?
#
loop_
_entity_poly.entity_id
_entity_poly.type
_entity_poly.pdbx_seq_one_letter_code
_entity_poly.pdbx_strand_id
1 'polypeptide(L)'
;MIHGGGHMTLSRKAVRPAQTNFLLENGVLPVSIDHRLCPEVNIIDGPITDTLDAYKWMTTALPNLARAKGIVVDPERVVVIGWSTGGQLAMTTAWTAKSAGVRLPRAILSFYCPTDFESGDLDKRRAEEYPERTMKLKDIIKALPKKPLTQYDGNGTDTTGLGWVRPGDPRSELVLSLFKEGNGLPLLLNGLPKDSINEHDSSDDDSEEDSEDSDEE
;
A
#
# COMPACT_ATOMS: atom_id res chain seq x y z
N MET A 1 -12.77 -9.65 -0.80
CA MET A 1 -11.47 -10.17 -0.33
C MET A 1 -10.40 -9.16 -0.68
N ILE A 2 -9.63 -8.71 0.31
CA ILE A 2 -8.66 -7.62 0.15
C ILE A 2 -7.27 -8.12 0.53
N HIS A 3 -6.31 -7.97 -0.37
CA HIS A 3 -4.95 -8.44 -0.17
C HIS A 3 -4.16 -7.56 0.83
N GLY A 4 -3.12 -8.14 1.43
CA GLY A 4 -2.13 -7.43 2.24
C GLY A 4 -1.06 -6.74 1.36
N GLY A 5 0.17 -6.63 1.86
CA GLY A 5 1.29 -6.06 1.09
C GLY A 5 1.67 -4.64 1.49
N GLY A 6 1.45 -4.26 2.76
CA GLY A 6 1.94 -2.97 3.29
C GLY A 6 1.26 -1.74 2.68
N HIS A 7 0.11 -1.92 2.02
CA HIS A 7 -0.54 -0.93 1.13
C HIS A 7 0.30 -0.53 -0.11
N MET A 8 1.47 -1.13 -0.32
CA MET A 8 2.41 -0.74 -1.37
C MET A 8 2.64 -1.84 -2.41
N THR A 9 2.32 -3.10 -2.12
CA THR A 9 2.63 -4.23 -3.00
C THR A 9 1.44 -5.18 -3.18
N LEU A 10 1.68 -6.25 -3.94
CA LEU A 10 0.75 -7.31 -4.28
C LEU A 10 -0.40 -6.83 -5.20
N SER A 11 -1.43 -7.66 -5.35
CA SER A 11 -2.61 -7.41 -6.17
C SER A 11 -3.77 -8.30 -5.71
N ARG A 12 -4.93 -8.16 -6.35
CA ARG A 12 -6.08 -9.05 -6.15
C ARG A 12 -5.78 -10.54 -6.36
N LYS A 13 -4.68 -10.88 -7.04
CA LYS A 13 -4.24 -12.27 -7.21
C LYS A 13 -3.59 -12.85 -5.95
N ALA A 14 -3.14 -12.00 -5.01
CA ALA A 14 -2.51 -12.41 -3.76
C ALA A 14 -3.52 -12.82 -2.67
N VAL A 15 -4.61 -13.48 -3.08
CA VAL A 15 -5.57 -14.14 -2.19
C VAL A 15 -5.24 -15.62 -2.07
N ARG A 16 -5.68 -16.26 -0.99
CA ARG A 16 -5.26 -17.63 -0.68
C ARG A 16 -6.18 -18.66 -1.38
N PRO A 17 -5.65 -19.50 -2.29
CA PRO A 17 -6.49 -20.40 -3.10
C PRO A 17 -7.35 -21.37 -2.28
N ALA A 18 -6.81 -21.96 -1.21
CA ALA A 18 -7.55 -22.89 -0.36
C ALA A 18 -8.79 -22.23 0.29
N GLN A 19 -8.64 -21.00 0.78
CA GLN A 19 -9.74 -20.22 1.36
C GLN A 19 -10.75 -19.81 0.28
N THR A 20 -10.29 -19.44 -0.92
CA THR A 20 -11.19 -19.14 -2.05
C THR A 20 -12.04 -20.36 -2.42
N ASN A 21 -11.42 -21.54 -2.50
CA ASN A 21 -12.13 -22.80 -2.79
C ASN A 21 -13.13 -23.14 -1.69
N PHE A 22 -12.72 -23.03 -0.42
CA PHE A 22 -13.60 -23.23 0.73
C PHE A 22 -14.85 -22.34 0.67
N LEU A 23 -14.70 -21.05 0.31
CA LEU A 23 -15.83 -20.14 0.15
C LEU A 23 -16.78 -20.59 -0.98
N LEU A 24 -16.23 -20.98 -2.14
CA LEU A 24 -17.00 -21.47 -3.28
C LEU A 24 -17.78 -22.75 -2.93
N GLU A 25 -17.13 -23.72 -2.27
CA GLU A 25 -17.73 -24.97 -1.81
C GLU A 25 -18.88 -24.75 -0.82
N ASN A 26 -18.87 -23.62 -0.11
CA ASN A 26 -19.89 -23.21 0.84
C ASN A 26 -20.89 -22.18 0.27
N GLY A 27 -20.96 -22.03 -1.06
CA GLY A 27 -21.96 -21.19 -1.73
C GLY A 27 -21.72 -19.68 -1.58
N VAL A 28 -20.51 -19.26 -1.24
CA VAL A 28 -20.11 -17.86 -1.15
C VAL A 28 -19.35 -17.48 -2.42
N LEU A 29 -19.80 -16.45 -3.14
CA LEU A 29 -19.08 -15.92 -4.30
C LEU A 29 -17.87 -15.07 -3.85
N PRO A 30 -16.62 -15.51 -4.07
CA PRO A 30 -15.45 -14.73 -3.69
C PRO A 30 -15.19 -13.63 -4.73
N VAL A 31 -15.08 -12.39 -4.27
CA VAL A 31 -14.69 -11.24 -5.09
C VAL A 31 -13.39 -10.67 -4.53
N SER A 32 -12.34 -10.66 -5.34
CA SER A 32 -11.04 -10.06 -5.00
C SER A 32 -10.85 -8.77 -5.78
N ILE A 33 -10.43 -7.71 -5.09
CA ILE A 33 -10.37 -6.35 -5.64
C ILE A 33 -8.91 -5.89 -5.75
N ASP A 34 -8.62 -5.15 -6.81
CA ASP A 34 -7.41 -4.33 -6.90
C ASP A 34 -7.76 -2.94 -6.34
N HIS A 35 -6.91 -2.39 -5.48
CA HIS A 35 -7.01 -1.02 -4.99
C HIS A 35 -5.73 -0.27 -5.35
N ARG A 36 -5.80 1.06 -5.48
CA ARG A 36 -4.61 1.88 -5.72
C ARG A 36 -3.66 1.73 -4.53
N LEU A 37 -2.37 1.58 -4.84
CA LEU A 37 -1.30 1.37 -3.88
C LEU A 37 -0.68 2.71 -3.46
N CYS A 38 -0.25 2.78 -2.21
CA CYS A 38 0.65 3.83 -1.72
C CYS A 38 2.05 3.67 -2.34
N PRO A 39 2.89 4.72 -2.36
CA PRO A 39 2.65 6.08 -1.88
C PRO A 39 2.21 7.09 -2.96
N GLU A 40 1.99 6.68 -4.20
CA GLU A 40 1.55 7.60 -5.27
C GLU A 40 0.17 8.21 -5.02
N VAL A 41 -0.63 7.56 -4.18
CA VAL A 41 -1.81 8.10 -3.53
C VAL A 41 -1.74 7.77 -2.06
N ASN A 42 -2.23 8.65 -1.18
CA ASN A 42 -2.29 8.36 0.24
C ASN A 42 -3.36 7.29 0.55
N ILE A 43 -3.26 6.70 1.75
CA ILE A 43 -4.13 5.61 2.19
C ILE A 43 -5.61 5.97 2.20
N ILE A 44 -5.95 7.24 2.46
CA ILE A 44 -7.34 7.73 2.58
C ILE A 44 -7.96 7.86 1.19
N ASP A 45 -7.31 8.60 0.29
CA ASP A 45 -7.80 8.91 -1.06
C ASP A 45 -7.65 7.74 -2.04
N GLY A 46 -6.76 6.80 -1.73
CA GLY A 46 -6.51 5.59 -2.52
C GLY A 46 -7.15 4.36 -1.89
N PRO A 47 -6.37 3.50 -1.20
CA PRO A 47 -6.83 2.22 -0.67
C PRO A 47 -8.20 2.22 0.04
N ILE A 48 -8.44 3.15 0.97
CA ILE A 48 -9.69 3.23 1.75
C ILE A 48 -10.87 3.61 0.84
N THR A 49 -10.68 4.64 0.02
CA THR A 49 -11.70 5.10 -0.94
C THR A 49 -12.05 4.02 -1.96
N ASP A 50 -11.03 3.38 -2.55
CA ASP A 50 -11.22 2.30 -3.52
C ASP A 50 -11.92 1.08 -2.91
N THR A 51 -11.63 0.77 -1.64
CA THR A 51 -12.30 -0.30 -0.91
C THR A 51 -13.79 0.00 -0.71
N LEU A 52 -14.13 1.24 -0.34
CA LEU A 52 -15.52 1.67 -0.22
C LEU A 52 -16.24 1.61 -1.57
N ASP A 53 -15.61 2.08 -2.65
CA ASP A 53 -16.22 2.09 -3.97
C ASP A 53 -16.41 0.68 -4.53
N ALA A 54 -15.46 -0.22 -4.31
CA ALA A 54 -15.64 -1.63 -4.63
C ALA A 54 -16.79 -2.25 -3.81
N TYR A 55 -16.94 -1.87 -2.54
CA TYR A 55 -18.06 -2.31 -1.71
C TYR A 55 -19.42 -1.83 -2.22
N LYS A 56 -19.53 -0.56 -2.63
CA LYS A 56 -20.73 -0.03 -3.29
C LYS A 56 -21.02 -0.78 -4.59
N TRP A 57 -20.00 -1.05 -5.41
CA TRP A 57 -20.16 -1.81 -6.65
C TRP A 57 -20.67 -3.23 -6.40
N MET A 58 -20.14 -3.91 -5.37
CA MET A 58 -20.57 -5.27 -4.99
C MET A 58 -22.04 -5.32 -4.55
N THR A 59 -22.57 -4.25 -3.96
CA THR A 59 -23.96 -4.20 -3.45
C THR A 59 -24.97 -3.66 -4.47
N THR A 60 -24.51 -3.01 -5.55
CA THR A 60 -25.38 -2.33 -6.52
C THR A 60 -25.29 -2.89 -7.94
N ALA A 61 -24.08 -3.11 -8.46
CA ALA A 61 -23.84 -3.50 -9.85
C ALA A 61 -23.59 -5.00 -10.01
N LEU A 62 -22.79 -5.59 -9.11
CA LEU A 62 -22.44 -7.02 -9.15
C LEU A 62 -23.66 -7.95 -9.21
N PRO A 63 -24.77 -7.75 -8.46
CA PRO A 63 -25.91 -8.66 -8.52
C PRO A 63 -26.52 -8.78 -9.92
N ASN A 64 -26.56 -7.67 -10.66
CA ASN A 64 -27.09 -7.66 -12.02
C ASN A 64 -26.12 -8.34 -13.00
N LEU A 65 -24.80 -8.09 -12.85
CA LEU A 65 -23.76 -8.73 -13.67
C LEU A 65 -23.69 -10.24 -13.43
N ALA A 66 -23.78 -10.67 -12.17
CA ALA A 66 -23.80 -12.07 -11.77
C ALA A 66 -25.04 -12.79 -12.33
N ARG A 67 -26.22 -12.14 -12.25
CA ARG A 67 -27.47 -12.70 -12.77
C ARG A 67 -27.40 -12.96 -14.28
N ALA A 68 -26.76 -12.07 -15.04
CA ALA A 68 -26.52 -12.27 -16.47
C ALA A 68 -25.63 -13.49 -16.79
N LYS A 69 -24.94 -14.04 -15.79
CA LYS A 69 -24.15 -15.28 -15.86
C LYS A 69 -24.83 -16.47 -15.18
N GLY A 70 -26.11 -16.35 -14.81
CA GLY A 70 -26.85 -17.40 -14.11
C GLY A 70 -26.49 -17.54 -12.63
N ILE A 71 -25.77 -16.58 -12.04
CA ILE A 71 -25.37 -16.58 -10.64
C ILE A 71 -26.26 -15.60 -9.87
N VAL A 72 -26.93 -16.09 -8.82
CA VAL A 72 -27.72 -15.23 -7.93
C VAL A 72 -26.89 -14.90 -6.70
N VAL A 73 -26.68 -13.61 -6.46
CA VAL A 73 -26.04 -13.11 -5.24
C VAL A 73 -26.98 -12.18 -4.50
N ASP A 74 -27.00 -12.30 -3.18
CA ASP A 74 -27.79 -11.44 -2.29
C ASP A 74 -26.96 -10.19 -1.92
N PRO A 75 -27.33 -8.98 -2.37
CA PRO A 75 -26.59 -7.76 -2.06
C PRO A 75 -26.67 -7.37 -0.58
N GLU A 76 -27.52 -8.01 0.21
CA GLU A 76 -27.64 -7.76 1.66
C GLU A 76 -26.74 -8.70 2.49
N ARG A 77 -26.12 -9.72 1.86
CA ARG A 77 -25.26 -10.71 2.53
C ARG A 77 -23.80 -10.61 2.08
N VAL A 78 -23.21 -9.44 2.30
CA VAL A 78 -21.80 -9.19 1.96
C VAL A 78 -20.91 -9.33 3.19
N VAL A 79 -19.83 -10.10 3.08
CA VAL A 79 -18.76 -10.21 4.08
C VAL A 79 -17.48 -9.63 3.50
N VAL A 80 -16.80 -8.76 4.25
CA VAL A 80 -15.52 -8.18 3.84
C VAL A 80 -14.39 -8.91 4.55
N ILE A 81 -13.52 -9.54 3.77
CA ILE A 81 -12.41 -10.37 4.28
C ILE A 81 -11.09 -9.72 3.87
N GLY A 82 -10.12 -9.64 4.78
CA GLY A 82 -8.79 -9.10 4.46
C GLY A 82 -7.65 -9.68 5.30
N TRP A 83 -6.43 -9.60 4.77
CA TRP A 83 -5.20 -10.09 5.41
C TRP A 83 -4.20 -8.97 5.60
N SER A 84 -3.56 -8.90 6.78
CA SER A 84 -2.60 -7.84 7.12
C SER A 84 -3.20 -6.46 6.82
N THR A 85 -2.54 -5.61 6.03
CA THR A 85 -3.06 -4.31 5.58
C THR A 85 -4.40 -4.39 4.85
N GLY A 86 -4.70 -5.51 4.18
CA GLY A 86 -6.04 -5.74 3.60
C GLY A 86 -7.11 -5.96 4.67
N GLY A 87 -6.75 -6.50 5.84
CA GLY A 87 -7.64 -6.60 7.00
C GLY A 87 -7.97 -5.21 7.57
N GLN A 88 -7.03 -4.27 7.47
CA GLN A 88 -7.24 -2.89 7.90
C GLN A 88 -8.24 -2.22 6.96
N LEU A 89 -8.07 -2.40 5.65
CA LEU A 89 -9.02 -1.94 4.65
C LEU A 89 -10.40 -2.57 4.84
N ALA A 90 -10.46 -3.86 5.16
CA ALA A 90 -11.71 -4.54 5.47
C ALA A 90 -12.42 -3.89 6.67
N MET A 91 -11.70 -3.58 7.75
CA MET A 91 -12.25 -2.86 8.90
C MET A 91 -12.76 -1.47 8.54
N THR A 92 -12.10 -0.76 7.63
CA THR A 92 -12.52 0.60 7.24
C THR A 92 -13.94 0.66 6.70
N THR A 93 -14.41 -0.43 6.07
CA THR A 93 -15.78 -0.52 5.56
C THR A 93 -16.85 -0.33 6.64
N ALA A 94 -16.57 -0.60 7.92
CA ALA A 94 -17.52 -0.39 9.00
C ALA A 94 -17.92 1.09 9.16
N TRP A 95 -16.95 2.00 9.11
CA TRP A 95 -17.22 3.43 9.26
C TRP A 95 -17.40 4.14 7.92
N THR A 96 -16.68 3.75 6.87
CA THR A 96 -16.81 4.40 5.55
C THR A 96 -18.16 4.11 4.90
N ALA A 97 -18.69 2.89 5.03
CA ALA A 97 -20.04 2.57 4.56
C ALA A 97 -21.10 3.38 5.31
N LYS A 98 -20.97 3.48 6.64
CA LYS A 98 -21.87 4.28 7.49
C LYS A 98 -21.89 5.74 7.06
N SER A 99 -20.71 6.35 6.92
CA SER A 99 -20.58 7.76 6.50
C SER A 99 -21.10 8.01 5.09
N ALA A 100 -20.98 7.03 4.19
CA ALA A 100 -21.49 7.11 2.82
C ALA A 100 -23.00 6.80 2.69
N GLY A 101 -23.70 6.52 3.80
CA GLY A 101 -25.13 6.19 3.77
C GLY A 101 -25.46 4.87 3.06
N VAL A 102 -24.48 3.97 2.93
CA VAL A 102 -24.70 2.63 2.34
C VAL A 102 -24.80 1.58 3.43
N ARG A 103 -25.47 0.46 3.12
CA ARG A 103 -25.67 -0.63 4.08
C ARG A 103 -24.33 -1.17 4.58
N LEU A 104 -24.24 -1.45 5.88
CA LEU A 104 -23.06 -2.05 6.48
C LEU A 104 -22.85 -3.50 6.01
N PRO A 105 -21.59 -3.97 5.92
CA PRO A 105 -21.33 -5.38 5.64
C PRO A 105 -21.89 -6.26 6.77
N ARG A 106 -22.32 -7.48 6.43
CA ARG A 106 -22.91 -8.44 7.38
C ARG A 106 -21.90 -8.91 8.42
N ALA A 107 -20.64 -8.99 8.01
CA ALA A 107 -19.49 -9.31 8.86
C ALA A 107 -18.20 -8.78 8.22
N ILE A 108 -17.18 -8.58 9.06
CA ILE A 108 -15.81 -8.29 8.67
C ILE A 108 -14.93 -9.38 9.26
N LEU A 109 -14.06 -9.98 8.43
CA LEU A 109 -13.10 -11.00 8.85
C LEU A 109 -11.68 -10.51 8.52
N SER A 110 -10.94 -10.16 9.56
CA SER A 110 -9.59 -9.60 9.44
C SER A 110 -8.55 -10.54 10.03
N PHE A 111 -7.57 -10.94 9.21
CA PHE A 111 -6.46 -11.79 9.63
C PHE A 111 -5.21 -10.94 9.91
N TYR A 112 -4.63 -11.06 11.12
CA TYR A 112 -3.35 -10.45 11.53
C TYR A 112 -3.18 -8.99 11.06
N CYS A 113 -4.24 -8.21 11.25
CA CYS A 113 -4.39 -6.86 10.75
C CYS A 113 -3.68 -5.83 11.65
N PRO A 114 -3.00 -4.80 11.09
CA PRO A 114 -2.62 -3.63 11.90
C PRO A 114 -3.89 -2.86 12.29
N THR A 115 -4.09 -2.63 13.58
CA THR A 115 -5.32 -2.01 14.11
C THR A 115 -5.08 -0.70 14.86
N ASP A 116 -3.83 -0.44 15.24
CA ASP A 116 -3.41 0.78 15.93
C ASP A 116 -2.18 1.34 15.20
N PHE A 117 -2.37 2.47 14.51
CA PHE A 117 -1.30 3.17 13.81
C PHE A 117 -0.67 4.26 14.70
N GLU A 118 -1.23 4.51 15.89
CA GLU A 118 -0.74 5.47 16.88
C GLU A 118 0.13 4.79 17.96
N SER A 119 0.26 3.45 17.93
CA SER A 119 1.09 2.67 18.88
C SER A 119 2.58 3.03 18.85
N GLY A 120 3.03 3.72 17.80
CA GLY A 120 4.43 4.03 17.52
C GLY A 120 5.22 2.83 16.97
N ASP A 121 4.59 1.68 16.72
CA ASP A 121 5.30 0.49 16.20
C ASP A 121 5.79 0.69 14.76
N LEU A 122 5.12 1.54 13.99
CA LEU A 122 5.56 1.93 12.64
C LEU A 122 6.72 2.94 12.67
N ASP A 123 6.90 3.66 13.78
CA ASP A 123 7.95 4.66 13.95
C ASP A 123 9.25 4.04 14.48
N LYS A 124 9.14 2.89 15.13
CA LYS A 124 10.28 2.14 15.67
C LYS A 124 10.95 1.30 14.60
N ARG A 125 12.28 1.29 14.63
CA ARG A 125 13.11 0.32 13.91
C ARG A 125 12.78 -1.11 14.37
N ARG A 126 12.54 -2.00 13.42
CA ARG A 126 12.18 -3.42 13.62
C ARG A 126 12.62 -4.28 12.43
N ALA A 127 12.40 -5.58 12.55
CA ALA A 127 12.66 -6.58 11.50
C ALA A 127 14.13 -6.57 11.01
N GLU A 128 15.05 -6.72 11.96
CA GLU A 128 16.50 -6.71 11.73
C GLU A 128 16.98 -7.85 10.82
N GLU A 129 16.17 -8.90 10.66
CA GLU A 129 16.40 -9.98 9.71
C GLU A 129 16.37 -9.52 8.24
N TYR A 130 15.75 -8.38 7.94
CA TYR A 130 15.70 -7.83 6.58
C TYR A 130 16.90 -6.92 6.28
N PRO A 131 17.38 -6.88 5.03
CA PRO A 131 18.50 -6.01 4.66
C PRO A 131 18.15 -4.53 4.78
N GLU A 132 19.19 -3.68 4.87
CA GLU A 132 19.03 -2.23 4.68
C GLU A 132 18.64 -1.92 3.23
N ARG A 133 18.10 -0.72 3.02
CA ARG A 133 17.98 -0.15 1.67
C ARG A 133 19.36 0.02 1.03
N THR A 134 19.43 -0.26 -0.26
CA THR A 134 20.61 -0.04 -1.09
C THR A 134 20.53 1.26 -1.91
N MET A 135 19.33 1.83 -2.06
CA MET A 135 19.10 3.07 -2.81
C MET A 135 18.92 4.27 -1.87
N LYS A 136 19.34 5.47 -2.29
CA LYS A 136 18.98 6.71 -1.57
C LYS A 136 17.50 7.02 -1.79
N LEU A 137 16.84 7.62 -0.79
CA LEU A 137 15.39 7.89 -0.86
C LEU A 137 15.01 8.79 -2.05
N LYS A 138 15.83 9.78 -2.37
CA LYS A 138 15.63 10.65 -3.55
C LYS A 138 15.63 9.88 -4.87
N ASP A 139 16.50 8.88 -5.00
CA ASP A 139 16.64 8.09 -6.23
C ASP A 139 15.47 7.11 -6.35
N ILE A 140 14.99 6.57 -5.21
CA ILE A 140 13.76 5.79 -5.14
C ILE A 140 12.57 6.62 -5.62
N ILE A 141 12.37 7.81 -5.04
CA ILE A 141 11.26 8.71 -5.39
C ILE A 141 11.28 9.05 -6.89
N LYS A 142 12.46 9.34 -7.44
CA LYS A 142 12.63 9.63 -8.88
C LYS A 142 12.29 8.44 -9.78
N ALA A 143 12.54 7.21 -9.32
CA ALA A 143 12.29 5.99 -10.09
C ALA A 143 10.83 5.48 -9.99
N LEU A 144 10.08 5.92 -8.98
CA LEU A 144 8.68 5.51 -8.81
C LEU A 144 7.76 6.13 -9.89
N PRO A 145 6.68 5.42 -10.26
CA PRO A 145 5.72 5.94 -11.22
C PRO A 145 5.01 7.19 -10.67
N LYS A 146 4.65 8.12 -11.56
CA LYS A 146 3.88 9.31 -11.18
C LYS A 146 2.39 9.06 -10.97
N LYS A 147 1.88 7.90 -11.41
CA LYS A 147 0.47 7.53 -11.32
C LYS A 147 0.31 6.33 -10.37
N PRO A 148 -0.76 6.28 -9.56
CA PRO A 148 -1.01 5.14 -8.70
C PRO A 148 -1.10 3.83 -9.47
N LEU A 149 -0.38 2.83 -8.98
CA LEU A 149 -0.50 1.45 -9.43
C LEU A 149 -1.63 0.75 -8.68
N THR A 150 -2.18 -0.30 -9.28
CA THR A 150 -3.17 -1.18 -8.61
C THR A 150 -2.63 -2.60 -8.39
N GLN A 151 -1.41 -2.86 -8.85
CA GLN A 151 -0.71 -4.12 -8.68
C GLN A 151 0.79 -3.87 -8.66
N TYR A 152 1.51 -4.61 -7.83
CA TYR A 152 2.96 -4.63 -7.86
C TYR A 152 3.51 -5.96 -7.35
N ASP A 153 4.29 -6.62 -8.19
CA ASP A 153 5.06 -7.80 -7.85
C ASP A 153 6.49 -7.46 -8.28
N GLY A 154 7.36 -7.15 -7.31
CA GLY A 154 8.66 -6.50 -7.58
C GLY A 154 9.51 -7.26 -8.60
N ASN A 155 10.40 -6.55 -9.30
CA ASN A 155 11.29 -7.17 -10.27
C ASN A 155 12.55 -7.76 -9.60
N GLY A 156 12.96 -8.97 -10.00
CA GLY A 156 14.18 -9.63 -9.52
C GLY A 156 13.94 -10.83 -8.60
N THR A 157 14.99 -11.25 -7.89
CA THR A 157 14.97 -12.42 -6.97
C THR A 157 14.67 -12.00 -5.54
N ASP A 158 13.79 -12.72 -4.85
CA ASP A 158 13.57 -12.51 -3.42
C ASP A 158 14.71 -13.10 -2.60
N THR A 159 15.37 -12.28 -1.79
CA THR A 159 16.38 -12.72 -0.82
C THR A 159 15.98 -12.43 0.63
N THR A 160 14.78 -11.91 0.85
CA THR A 160 14.28 -11.43 2.14
C THR A 160 13.38 -12.44 2.84
N GLY A 161 12.82 -13.40 2.09
CA GLY A 161 11.83 -14.37 2.60
C GLY A 161 10.42 -13.79 2.76
N LEU A 162 10.22 -12.50 2.45
CA LEU A 162 8.90 -11.87 2.47
C LEU A 162 8.01 -12.35 1.31
N GLY A 163 8.58 -12.79 0.19
CA GLY A 163 7.85 -13.23 -1.01
C GLY A 163 7.67 -12.14 -2.06
N TRP A 164 7.61 -10.86 -1.65
CA TRP A 164 7.25 -9.71 -2.51
C TRP A 164 8.19 -8.51 -2.39
N VAL A 165 9.35 -8.66 -1.75
CA VAL A 165 10.38 -7.61 -1.65
C VAL A 165 11.61 -8.04 -2.44
N ARG A 166 12.16 -7.13 -3.25
CA ARG A 166 13.34 -7.33 -4.09
C ARG A 166 14.36 -6.22 -3.81
N PRO A 167 15.48 -6.48 -3.12
CA PRO A 167 16.49 -5.44 -2.89
C PRO A 167 16.97 -4.84 -4.23
N GLY A 168 17.16 -3.52 -4.27
CA GLY A 168 17.49 -2.76 -5.49
C GLY A 168 16.29 -2.38 -6.38
N ASP A 169 15.09 -2.88 -6.08
CA ASP A 169 13.84 -2.44 -6.72
C ASP A 169 13.25 -1.23 -5.97
N PRO A 170 12.98 -0.09 -6.63
CA PRO A 170 12.63 1.17 -5.94
C PRO A 170 11.49 1.06 -4.94
N ARG A 171 10.42 0.33 -5.27
CA ARG A 171 9.27 0.18 -4.38
C ARG A 171 9.53 -0.81 -3.26
N SER A 172 10.24 -1.89 -3.55
CA SER A 172 10.70 -2.83 -2.53
C SER A 172 11.61 -2.16 -1.50
N GLU A 173 12.47 -1.25 -1.95
CA GLU A 173 13.30 -0.42 -1.11
C GLU A 173 12.43 0.44 -0.17
N LEU A 174 11.36 1.08 -0.65
CA LEU A 174 10.42 1.76 0.25
C LEU A 174 9.84 0.83 1.31
N VAL A 175 9.45 -0.40 0.95
CA VAL A 175 8.94 -1.36 1.93
C VAL A 175 9.98 -1.66 3.00
N LEU A 176 11.26 -1.78 2.64
CA LEU A 176 12.36 -1.94 3.59
C LEU A 176 12.49 -0.71 4.51
N SER A 177 12.32 0.51 4.01
CA SER A 177 12.39 1.72 4.86
C SER A 177 11.29 1.74 5.93
N LEU A 178 10.10 1.19 5.65
CA LEU A 178 8.98 1.14 6.60
C LEU A 178 9.32 0.36 7.89
N PHE A 179 10.29 -0.54 7.82
CA PHE A 179 10.75 -1.31 8.98
C PHE A 179 11.84 -0.58 9.77
N LYS A 180 12.60 0.33 9.14
CA LYS A 180 13.90 0.75 9.68
C LYS A 180 14.05 2.24 9.95
N GLU A 181 13.24 3.07 9.31
CA GLU A 181 13.49 4.52 9.23
C GLU A 181 12.39 5.37 9.86
N GLY A 182 11.38 4.75 10.47
CA GLY A 182 10.27 5.46 11.11
C GLY A 182 9.47 6.36 10.17
N ASN A 183 9.59 6.16 8.85
CA ASN A 183 8.93 6.97 7.83
C ASN A 183 7.62 6.36 7.32
N GLY A 184 7.19 5.23 7.91
CA GLY A 184 6.11 4.44 7.35
C GLY A 184 4.75 5.10 7.41
N LEU A 185 4.35 5.60 8.58
CA LEU A 185 3.07 6.30 8.71
C LEU A 185 3.03 7.61 7.90
N PRO A 186 4.06 8.48 7.92
CA PRO A 186 4.14 9.64 7.04
C PRO A 186 3.99 9.30 5.56
N LEU A 187 4.67 8.25 5.06
CA LEU A 187 4.55 7.83 3.66
C LEU A 187 3.14 7.35 3.30
N LEU A 188 2.46 6.66 4.22
CA LEU A 188 1.09 6.20 3.99
C LEU A 188 0.06 7.33 4.00
N LEU A 189 0.19 8.30 4.90
CA LEU A 189 -0.77 9.40 5.06
C LEU A 189 -0.53 10.56 4.11
N ASN A 190 0.74 10.89 3.84
CA ASN A 190 1.10 12.09 3.08
C ASN A 190 1.58 11.77 1.65
N GLY A 191 1.86 10.49 1.36
CA GLY A 191 2.50 10.09 0.11
C GLY A 191 3.99 10.43 0.08
N LEU A 192 4.55 10.53 -1.13
CA LEU A 192 5.97 10.86 -1.31
C LEU A 192 6.26 12.33 -0.95
N PRO A 193 7.39 12.63 -0.28
CA PRO A 193 7.85 14.00 -0.03
C PRO A 193 7.98 14.80 -1.34
N LYS A 194 7.46 16.03 -1.35
CA LYS A 194 7.47 16.90 -2.55
C LYS A 194 8.83 17.57 -2.80
N ASP A 195 9.66 17.70 -1.76
CA ASP A 195 10.87 18.53 -1.81
C ASP A 195 12.09 17.85 -2.46
N SER A 196 12.02 16.55 -2.76
CA SER A 196 13.13 15.84 -3.44
C SER A 196 13.15 16.02 -4.98
N ILE A 197 12.27 16.87 -5.53
CA ILE A 197 12.16 17.12 -6.97
C ILE A 197 12.86 18.43 -7.38
N ASN A 198 13.13 19.35 -6.44
CA ASN A 198 13.49 20.74 -6.75
C ASN A 198 14.81 21.27 -6.16
N GLU A 199 15.75 20.43 -5.70
CA GLU A 199 17.12 20.92 -5.51
C GLU A 199 17.84 21.01 -6.87
N HIS A 200 17.75 22.21 -7.45
CA HIS A 200 18.60 22.77 -8.52
C HIS A 200 20.07 22.42 -8.28
N ASP A 201 20.84 21.97 -9.28
CA ASP A 201 21.37 22.82 -10.36
C ASP A 201 21.98 24.13 -9.83
N SER A 202 22.87 24.00 -8.85
CA SER A 202 23.94 24.97 -8.56
C SER A 202 25.26 24.20 -8.53
N SER A 203 25.91 24.11 -9.68
CA SER A 203 27.36 24.00 -9.75
C SER A 203 27.93 25.33 -9.23
N ASP A 204 28.20 25.40 -7.93
CA ASP A 204 29.10 26.42 -7.42
C ASP A 204 30.52 25.87 -7.58
N ASP A 205 31.19 26.51 -8.53
CA ASP A 205 32.57 26.43 -8.93
C ASP A 205 33.42 26.91 -7.75
N ASP A 206 34.07 26.00 -7.02
CA ASP A 206 35.14 26.36 -6.08
C ASP A 206 36.38 26.70 -6.92
N SER A 207 36.44 27.94 -7.42
CA SER A 207 37.69 28.56 -7.82
C SER A 207 38.41 29.03 -6.56
N GLU A 208 39.42 28.26 -6.16
CA GLU A 208 40.52 28.73 -5.33
C GLU A 208 41.17 29.95 -6.03
N GLU A 209 41.03 31.15 -5.45
CA GLU A 209 41.93 32.26 -5.72
C GLU A 209 42.73 32.57 -4.47
N ASP A 210 44.03 32.28 -4.60
CA ASP A 210 45.12 32.70 -3.74
C ASP A 210 45.08 34.22 -3.47
N SER A 211 45.34 34.60 -2.22
CA SER A 211 46.02 35.86 -1.93
C SER A 211 47.00 35.64 -0.77
N GLU A 212 48.23 35.34 -1.15
CA GLU A 212 49.39 35.89 -0.46
C GLU A 212 49.29 37.42 -0.55
N ASP A 213 49.32 38.12 0.59
CA ASP A 213 50.18 39.30 0.64
C ASP A 213 50.59 39.62 2.08
N SER A 214 51.86 39.99 2.12
CA SER A 214 52.75 40.25 3.24
C SER A 214 52.65 41.69 3.74
N ASP A 215 53.17 41.85 4.96
CA ASP A 215 53.91 43.02 5.47
C ASP A 215 53.22 44.21 6.18
N GLU A 216 53.86 44.53 7.32
CA GLU A 216 54.02 45.83 8.01
C GLU A 216 52.79 46.42 8.74
N GLU A 217 52.81 46.82 10.02
CA GLU A 217 53.86 47.21 10.99
C GLU A 217 53.55 46.70 12.43
#